data_AF-A0AAW2S1U6-F1
#
_entry.id   AF-A0AAW2S1U6-F1
#
_cell.length_a   1.000
_cell.length_b   1.000
_cell.length_c   1.000
_cell.angle_alpha   90.00
_cell.angle_beta   90.00
_cell.angle_gamma   90.00
#
_symmetry.space_group_name_H-M   'P 1'
#
loop_
_entity.id
_entity.type
_entity.pdbx_description
1 polymer ?
#
loop_
_entity_poly.entity_id
_entity_poly.type
_entity_poly.pdbx_seq_one_letter_code
_entity_poly.pdbx_strand_id
1 'polypeptide(L)'
;MIKAGVWNVRGLNGLDHQQAVVALISEFNLDFVGLVETRVAQSNSARIQGVISSKFTWFSDYLGPGDRIWVGWDASEVHVDILEAHRQIVHCEVHILKLHARCLTSVVYGDYEMIPRRELWTHISQFSIPAGDTPWMLLGDFNIVLDSSEVSGDGMDHGQASSEFQQCLLEAGVATMLMKGAMFSWHNKRYGARSIWKRLDRILVNEHWMAKWPDHYYLCSTPRTSDHSPLLLCSEANENTLRRLFRFDNFVADSPVFLQHVQSIWRHHIEGTRMFAVVKKLKLLKPVFREMRRSKGDLHDNVAAAADFLAKAQRLQQQYLHNEDLNLLERCCRLIYLKAVQQEQALLRQRAKLTWLKEGDMCSYVFFRKVKARRAISKVYQIHSRDEVLLTDRQDISHQFISFYERLLRGEQSASPVSLEHLTPYLKHRLQPDEADRMVAPITESDIKLALFSIPDNKASGLDGYSSCFFKRVWPVTGPEVTLAIQEFFSSGRLLKHINATLLCLIPKV
;
A
#
# COMPACT_ATOMS: atom_id res chain seq x y z
N MET A 1 18.20 -3.43 -0.59
CA MET A 1 17.13 -2.95 -1.50
C MET A 1 17.82 -2.12 -2.55
N ILE A 2 17.46 -2.26 -3.84
CA ILE A 2 18.11 -1.50 -4.91
C ILE A 2 17.78 -0.02 -4.80
N LYS A 3 18.79 0.84 -4.69
CA LYS A 3 18.61 2.29 -4.70
C LYS A 3 18.63 2.76 -6.14
N ALA A 4 17.45 2.90 -6.73
CA ALA A 4 17.30 3.30 -8.13
C ALA A 4 16.82 4.75 -8.25
N GLY A 5 17.27 5.46 -9.28
CA GLY A 5 16.75 6.77 -9.63
C GLY A 5 16.53 6.92 -11.14
N VAL A 6 15.66 7.85 -11.54
CA VAL A 6 15.54 8.30 -12.93
C VAL A 6 15.40 9.80 -13.00
N TRP A 7 15.97 10.42 -14.03
CA TRP A 7 15.88 11.86 -14.20
C TRP A 7 15.93 12.25 -15.68
N ASN A 8 14.94 13.03 -16.13
CA ASN A 8 15.07 13.83 -17.36
C ASN A 8 15.96 15.03 -17.06
N VAL A 9 17.21 14.96 -17.53
CA VAL A 9 18.26 15.93 -17.21
C VAL A 9 18.27 17.13 -18.16
N ARG A 10 17.51 17.06 -19.25
CA ARG A 10 17.41 18.10 -20.30
C ARG A 10 18.79 18.59 -20.80
N GLY A 11 19.73 17.67 -20.94
CA GLY A 11 21.08 17.94 -21.40
C GLY A 11 22.17 17.74 -20.33
N LEU A 12 23.26 17.10 -20.70
CA LEU A 12 24.44 16.88 -19.83
C LEU A 12 25.72 17.53 -20.36
N ASN A 13 25.65 18.37 -21.39
CA ASN A 13 26.86 19.05 -21.90
C ASN A 13 27.38 20.12 -20.92
N GLY A 14 26.49 20.73 -20.10
CA GLY A 14 26.84 21.70 -19.07
C GLY A 14 27.42 21.02 -17.81
N LEU A 15 28.46 21.62 -17.23
CA LEU A 15 29.13 21.10 -16.03
C LEU A 15 28.21 21.15 -14.79
N ASP A 16 27.35 22.17 -14.70
CA ASP A 16 26.33 22.33 -13.69
C ASP A 16 25.34 21.16 -13.66
N HIS A 17 24.85 20.74 -14.84
CA HIS A 17 23.99 19.56 -14.96
C HIS A 17 24.72 18.27 -14.59
N GLN A 18 26.00 18.11 -15.01
CA GLN A 18 26.82 16.96 -14.62
C GLN A 18 26.99 16.89 -13.09
N GLN A 19 27.35 18.00 -12.44
CA GLN A 19 27.50 18.08 -10.99
C GLN A 19 26.18 17.82 -10.25
N ALA A 20 25.05 18.24 -10.81
CA ALA A 20 23.75 17.93 -10.22
C ALA A 20 23.43 16.43 -10.23
N VAL A 21 23.83 15.71 -11.29
CA VAL A 21 23.70 14.24 -11.34
C VAL A 21 24.67 13.56 -10.35
N VAL A 22 25.92 14.02 -10.28
CA VAL A 22 26.91 13.54 -9.28
C VAL A 22 26.35 13.70 -7.85
N ALA A 23 25.81 14.88 -7.54
CA ALA A 23 25.20 15.17 -6.26
C ALA A 23 24.01 14.24 -5.98
N LEU A 24 23.13 14.02 -6.96
CA LEU A 24 22.00 13.11 -6.82
C LEU A 24 22.44 11.66 -6.51
N ILE A 25 23.42 11.15 -7.27
CA ILE A 25 23.93 9.78 -7.09
C ILE A 25 24.57 9.63 -5.70
N SER A 26 25.38 10.60 -5.28
CA SER A 26 26.09 10.55 -4.00
C SER A 26 25.16 10.77 -2.79
N GLU A 27 24.27 11.75 -2.85
CA GLU A 27 23.33 12.09 -1.77
C GLU A 27 22.40 10.92 -1.45
N PHE A 28 21.88 10.23 -2.48
CA PHE A 28 20.97 9.10 -2.31
C PHE A 28 21.66 7.74 -2.37
N ASN A 29 22.99 7.72 -2.57
CA ASN A 29 23.80 6.51 -2.73
C ASN A 29 23.17 5.55 -3.75
N LEU A 30 22.87 6.03 -4.96
CA LEU A 30 22.19 5.23 -5.97
C LEU A 30 23.07 4.07 -6.44
N ASP A 31 22.45 2.91 -6.64
CA ASP A 31 23.07 1.72 -7.23
C ASP A 31 22.72 1.62 -8.73
N PHE A 32 21.59 2.23 -9.14
CA PHE A 32 21.08 2.24 -10.51
C PHE A 32 20.52 3.63 -10.86
N VAL A 33 20.80 4.12 -12.06
CA VAL A 33 20.29 5.40 -12.55
C VAL A 33 19.88 5.33 -14.02
N GLY A 34 18.67 5.79 -14.32
CA GLY A 34 18.24 6.10 -15.68
C GLY A 34 18.36 7.60 -15.95
N LEU A 35 19.08 8.01 -16.97
CA LEU A 35 19.16 9.41 -17.39
C LEU A 35 18.56 9.53 -18.79
N VAL A 36 17.56 10.39 -18.93
CA VAL A 36 16.89 10.61 -20.22
C VAL A 36 17.08 12.04 -20.69
N GLU A 37 17.00 12.22 -22.01
CA GLU A 37 17.25 13.49 -22.67
C GLU A 37 18.65 14.07 -22.41
N THR A 38 19.66 13.20 -22.41
CA THR A 38 21.06 13.58 -22.13
C THR A 38 21.63 14.57 -23.15
N ARG A 39 21.17 14.52 -24.42
CA ARG A 39 21.61 15.40 -25.52
C ARG A 39 23.14 15.43 -25.72
N VAL A 40 23.83 14.36 -25.33
CA VAL A 40 25.28 14.22 -25.46
C VAL A 40 25.61 13.43 -26.73
N ALA A 41 26.47 13.99 -27.58
CA ALA A 41 26.99 13.28 -28.74
C ALA A 41 27.84 12.07 -28.30
N GLN A 42 27.80 10.97 -29.07
CA GLN A 42 28.52 9.73 -28.76
C GLN A 42 30.03 9.95 -28.52
N SER A 43 30.65 10.88 -29.24
CA SER A 43 32.06 11.24 -29.04
C SER A 43 32.39 11.81 -27.67
N ASN A 44 31.39 12.37 -26.96
CA ASN A 44 31.55 13.02 -25.67
C ASN A 44 31.02 12.17 -24.49
N SER A 45 30.37 11.03 -24.76
CA SER A 45 29.68 10.22 -23.74
C SER A 45 30.63 9.71 -22.67
N ALA A 46 31.71 9.04 -23.06
CA ALA A 46 32.68 8.44 -22.14
C ALA A 46 33.32 9.47 -21.20
N ARG A 47 33.63 10.67 -21.74
CA ARG A 47 34.17 11.78 -20.93
C ARG A 47 33.18 12.23 -19.87
N ILE A 48 31.92 12.45 -20.26
CA ILE A 48 30.87 12.93 -19.34
C ILE A 48 30.51 11.85 -18.32
N GLN A 49 30.40 10.59 -18.73
CA GLN A 49 30.18 9.45 -17.84
C GLN A 49 31.27 9.32 -16.77
N GLY A 50 32.54 9.47 -17.17
CA GLY A 50 33.66 9.49 -16.25
C GLY A 50 33.62 10.63 -15.23
N VAL A 51 33.09 11.80 -15.60
CA VAL A 51 32.86 12.92 -14.68
C VAL A 51 31.70 12.63 -13.71
N ILE A 52 30.62 12.00 -14.19
CA ILE A 52 29.44 11.70 -13.37
C ILE A 52 29.77 10.66 -12.30
N SER A 53 30.40 9.55 -12.69
CA SER A 53 30.86 8.54 -11.74
C SER A 53 31.82 7.58 -12.44
N SER A 54 33.06 7.53 -11.96
CA SER A 54 34.06 6.55 -12.39
C SER A 54 33.77 5.13 -11.88
N LYS A 55 32.86 4.98 -10.92
CA LYS A 55 32.44 3.68 -10.38
C LYS A 55 31.33 3.03 -11.20
N PHE A 56 30.57 3.84 -11.93
CA PHE A 56 29.41 3.35 -12.65
C PHE A 56 29.82 2.77 -13.99
N THR A 57 29.24 1.63 -14.32
CA THR A 57 29.18 1.10 -15.67
C THR A 57 27.98 1.74 -16.37
N TRP A 58 28.12 2.00 -17.67
CA TRP A 58 27.11 2.70 -18.45
C TRP A 58 26.72 1.94 -19.71
N PHE A 59 25.42 1.87 -19.96
CA PHE A 59 24.83 1.62 -21.26
C PHE A 59 24.32 2.94 -21.83
N SER A 60 24.46 3.14 -23.13
CA SER A 60 23.98 4.34 -23.83
C SER A 60 23.42 3.93 -25.17
N ASP A 61 22.16 4.25 -25.39
CA ASP A 61 21.51 4.01 -26.67
C ASP A 61 21.86 5.14 -27.66
N TYR A 62 22.60 4.78 -28.71
CA TYR A 62 23.00 5.65 -29.82
C TYR A 62 22.56 5.05 -31.17
N LEU A 63 21.55 4.17 -31.17
CA LEU A 63 21.15 3.38 -32.33
C LEU A 63 20.51 4.23 -33.47
N GLY A 64 20.05 5.45 -33.17
CA GLY A 64 19.45 6.37 -34.11
C GLY A 64 19.40 7.84 -33.65
N PRO A 65 19.06 8.78 -34.57
CA PRO A 65 18.93 10.19 -34.25
C PRO A 65 17.71 10.44 -33.34
N GLY A 66 17.97 10.54 -32.04
CA GLY A 66 16.93 10.73 -31.03
C GLY A 66 17.11 9.87 -29.78
N ASP A 67 17.93 8.81 -29.86
CA ASP A 67 18.18 7.90 -28.74
C ASP A 67 19.04 8.59 -27.68
N ARG A 68 18.48 8.69 -26.47
CA ARG A 68 18.96 9.58 -25.39
C ARG A 68 18.83 8.96 -24.01
N ILE A 69 18.64 7.64 -23.94
CA ILE A 69 18.50 6.90 -22.69
C ILE A 69 19.87 6.36 -22.30
N TRP A 70 20.37 6.81 -21.16
CA TRP A 70 21.54 6.24 -20.52
C TRP A 70 21.10 5.45 -19.29
N VAL A 71 21.65 4.25 -19.14
CA VAL A 71 21.44 3.40 -17.97
C VAL A 71 22.80 3.22 -17.30
N GLY A 72 22.93 3.74 -16.07
CA GLY A 72 24.15 3.64 -15.28
C GLY A 72 23.93 2.79 -14.04
N TRP A 73 24.94 2.01 -13.63
CA TRP A 73 24.85 1.22 -12.42
C TRP A 73 26.20 1.00 -11.74
N ASP A 74 26.20 0.84 -10.43
CA ASP A 74 27.38 0.44 -9.67
C ASP A 74 27.56 -1.09 -9.74
N ALA A 75 28.58 -1.53 -10.47
CA ALA A 75 28.87 -2.95 -10.68
C ALA A 75 29.24 -3.72 -9.39
N SER A 76 29.54 -3.01 -8.29
CA SER A 76 29.77 -3.63 -6.99
C SER A 76 28.50 -3.95 -6.22
N GLU A 77 27.36 -3.33 -6.58
CA GLU A 77 26.08 -3.46 -5.90
C GLU A 77 25.05 -4.22 -6.73
N VAL A 78 25.04 -3.99 -8.05
CA VAL A 78 24.10 -4.62 -8.99
C VAL A 78 24.81 -5.06 -10.27
N HIS A 79 24.31 -6.14 -10.86
CA HIS A 79 24.63 -6.53 -12.23
C HIS A 79 23.42 -6.27 -13.13
N VAL A 80 23.64 -5.65 -14.29
CA VAL A 80 22.57 -5.23 -15.20
C VAL A 80 22.82 -5.84 -16.56
N ASP A 81 21.84 -6.60 -17.04
CA ASP A 81 21.80 -7.18 -18.37
C ASP A 81 20.78 -6.41 -19.21
N ILE A 82 21.22 -5.82 -20.33
CA ILE A 82 20.32 -5.14 -21.27
C ILE A 82 19.63 -6.22 -22.12
N LEU A 83 18.30 -6.29 -22.01
CA LEU A 83 17.48 -7.29 -22.72
C LEU A 83 17.05 -6.76 -24.08
N GLU A 84 16.58 -5.52 -24.11
CA GLU A 84 16.08 -4.85 -25.32
C GLU A 84 16.31 -3.34 -25.17
N ALA A 85 16.76 -2.69 -26.24
CA ALA A 85 16.90 -1.24 -26.32
C ALA A 85 16.12 -0.73 -27.52
N HIS A 86 15.26 0.25 -27.27
CA HIS A 86 14.44 0.93 -28.25
C HIS A 86 14.43 2.43 -27.97
N ARG A 87 14.15 3.25 -28.99
CA ARG A 87 14.20 4.72 -28.93
C ARG A 87 13.50 5.35 -27.73
N GLN A 88 12.43 4.73 -27.25
CA GLN A 88 11.59 5.23 -26.15
C GLN A 88 11.70 4.42 -24.85
N ILE A 89 12.38 3.27 -24.87
CA ILE A 89 12.43 2.36 -23.71
C ILE A 89 13.65 1.44 -23.76
N VAL A 90 14.32 1.26 -22.63
CA VAL A 90 15.39 0.27 -22.46
C VAL A 90 14.98 -0.71 -21.38
N HIS A 91 14.84 -1.99 -21.74
CA HIS A 91 14.52 -3.09 -20.83
C HIS A 91 15.79 -3.76 -20.32
N CYS A 92 15.87 -3.93 -19.01
CA CYS A 92 17.02 -4.53 -18.33
C CYS A 92 16.57 -5.60 -17.34
N GLU A 93 17.34 -6.69 -17.22
CA GLU A 93 17.33 -7.54 -16.03
C GLU A 93 18.36 -6.99 -15.03
N VAL A 94 17.95 -6.80 -13.79
CA VAL A 94 18.81 -6.27 -12.72
C VAL A 94 18.93 -7.31 -11.61
N HIS A 95 20.16 -7.76 -11.38
CA HIS A 95 20.54 -8.68 -10.32
C HIS A 95 21.15 -7.89 -9.15
N ILE A 96 20.44 -7.89 -8.02
CA ILE A 96 20.85 -7.20 -6.81
C ILE A 96 21.76 -8.12 -6.00
N LEU A 97 23.07 -7.87 -6.03
CA LEU A 97 24.08 -8.80 -5.54
C LEU A 97 23.91 -9.11 -4.05
N LYS A 98 23.72 -8.07 -3.22
CA LYS A 98 23.54 -8.22 -1.76
C LYS A 98 22.28 -8.97 -1.35
N LEU A 99 21.23 -8.95 -2.18
CA LEU A 99 19.96 -9.58 -1.87
C LEU A 99 19.77 -10.93 -2.55
N HIS A 100 20.71 -11.35 -3.40
CA HIS A 100 20.56 -12.50 -4.30
C HIS A 100 19.18 -12.52 -4.97
N ALA A 101 18.72 -11.34 -5.41
CA ALA A 101 17.39 -11.12 -5.93
C ALA A 101 17.49 -10.48 -7.31
N ARG A 102 16.63 -10.94 -8.22
CA ARG A 102 16.46 -10.32 -9.55
C ARG A 102 15.15 -9.56 -9.67
N CYS A 103 15.15 -8.55 -10.52
CA CYS A 103 13.98 -7.82 -10.99
C CYS A 103 14.20 -7.28 -12.40
N LEU A 104 13.11 -7.04 -13.13
CA LEU A 104 13.13 -6.34 -14.40
C LEU A 104 12.99 -4.85 -14.17
N THR A 105 13.76 -4.05 -14.90
CA THR A 105 13.71 -2.59 -14.86
C THR A 105 13.67 -2.03 -16.27
N SER A 106 12.70 -1.15 -16.56
CA SER A 106 12.58 -0.46 -17.84
C SER A 106 12.73 1.04 -17.68
N VAL A 107 13.73 1.63 -18.35
CA VAL A 107 13.93 3.09 -18.36
C VAL A 107 13.19 3.67 -19.55
N VAL A 108 12.28 4.61 -19.29
CA VAL A 108 11.32 5.13 -20.29
C VAL A 108 11.60 6.58 -20.64
N TYR A 109 11.55 6.90 -21.93
CA TYR A 109 11.49 8.25 -22.49
C TYR A 109 10.47 8.28 -23.64
N GLY A 110 9.20 8.54 -23.30
CA GLY A 110 8.12 8.59 -24.27
C GLY A 110 8.20 9.82 -25.17
N ASP A 111 7.79 9.68 -26.43
CA ASP A 111 7.77 10.78 -27.40
C ASP A 111 6.76 11.88 -26.96
N TYR A 112 7.06 13.14 -27.28
CA TYR A 112 6.17 14.26 -26.97
C TYR A 112 4.94 14.27 -27.88
N GLU A 113 5.02 13.67 -29.07
CA GLU A 113 3.90 13.54 -29.99
C GLU A 113 3.03 12.33 -29.64
N MET A 114 1.74 12.39 -29.97
CA MET A 114 0.80 11.32 -29.62
C MET A 114 1.04 10.06 -30.47
N ILE A 115 1.22 10.22 -31.78
CA ILE A 115 1.30 9.09 -32.73
C ILE A 115 2.57 8.25 -32.51
N PRO A 116 3.79 8.82 -32.47
CA PRO A 116 5.01 8.04 -32.25
C PRO A 116 5.06 7.38 -30.87
N ARG A 117 4.45 7.99 -29.87
CA ARG A 117 4.39 7.45 -28.51
C ARG A 117 3.50 6.21 -28.38
N ARG A 118 2.57 5.95 -29.30
CA ARG A 118 1.79 4.70 -29.26
C ARG A 118 2.66 3.45 -29.37
N GLU A 119 3.82 3.56 -30.03
CA GLU A 119 4.80 2.49 -30.10
C GLU A 119 5.33 2.10 -28.71
N LEU A 120 5.56 3.08 -27.82
CA LEU A 120 5.94 2.81 -26.42
C LEU A 120 4.89 1.92 -25.72
N TRP A 121 3.60 2.17 -25.94
CA TRP A 121 2.53 1.35 -25.37
C TRP A 121 2.61 -0.09 -25.86
N THR A 122 2.87 -0.28 -27.14
CA THR A 122 3.06 -1.61 -27.74
C THR A 122 4.25 -2.35 -27.11
N HIS A 123 5.42 -1.71 -26.96
CA HIS A 123 6.58 -2.33 -26.31
C HIS A 123 6.30 -2.70 -24.86
N ILE A 124 5.64 -1.82 -24.09
CA ILE A 124 5.28 -2.11 -22.69
C ILE A 124 4.33 -3.32 -22.62
N SER A 125 3.27 -3.34 -23.44
CA SER A 125 2.31 -4.45 -23.45
C SER A 125 2.97 -5.76 -23.91
N GLN A 126 3.82 -5.74 -24.93
CA GLN A 126 4.52 -6.94 -25.43
C GLN A 126 5.53 -7.48 -24.42
N PHE A 127 6.30 -6.61 -23.76
CA PHE A 127 7.29 -7.01 -22.77
C PHE A 127 6.65 -7.54 -21.48
N SER A 128 5.38 -7.22 -21.21
CA SER A 128 4.67 -7.76 -20.05
C SER A 128 4.52 -9.29 -20.10
N ILE A 129 4.47 -9.87 -21.31
CA ILE A 129 4.35 -11.33 -21.53
C ILE A 129 5.62 -12.09 -21.07
N PRO A 130 6.83 -11.78 -21.57
CA PRO A 130 8.05 -12.41 -21.09
C PRO A 130 8.42 -11.99 -19.66
N ALA A 131 7.93 -10.83 -19.17
CA ALA A 131 8.14 -10.46 -17.77
C ALA A 131 7.48 -11.46 -16.80
N GLY A 132 6.32 -12.01 -17.17
CA GLY A 132 5.61 -13.05 -16.42
C GLY A 132 5.51 -12.72 -14.93
N ASP A 133 5.88 -13.68 -14.09
CA ASP A 133 5.83 -13.54 -12.62
C ASP A 133 7.03 -12.79 -12.01
N THR A 134 7.86 -12.15 -12.83
CA THR A 134 9.05 -11.45 -12.35
C THR A 134 8.70 -10.05 -11.87
N PRO A 135 9.18 -9.60 -10.69
CA PRO A 135 9.03 -8.22 -10.24
C PRO A 135 9.54 -7.24 -11.29
N TRP A 136 8.66 -6.38 -11.80
CA TRP A 136 8.96 -5.44 -12.88
C TRP A 136 8.65 -4.00 -12.48
N MET A 137 9.61 -3.11 -12.74
CA MET A 137 9.52 -1.68 -12.53
C MET A 137 9.79 -0.92 -13.83
N LEU A 138 8.90 0.01 -14.18
CA LEU A 138 9.14 1.00 -15.24
C LEU A 138 9.35 2.35 -14.58
N LEU A 139 10.40 3.08 -14.96
CA LEU A 139 10.66 4.41 -14.45
C LEU A 139 11.13 5.35 -15.56
N GLY A 140 10.60 6.56 -15.58
CA GLY A 140 11.06 7.59 -16.50
C GLY A 140 9.99 8.60 -16.86
N ASP A 141 10.25 9.30 -17.96
CA ASP A 141 9.40 10.35 -18.50
C ASP A 141 8.47 9.75 -19.56
N PHE A 142 7.17 9.72 -19.28
CA PHE A 142 6.16 9.20 -20.21
C PHE A 142 5.60 10.30 -21.13
N ASN A 143 6.00 11.56 -20.91
CA ASN A 143 5.49 12.75 -21.57
C ASN A 143 3.96 12.92 -21.52
N ILE A 144 3.26 12.20 -20.64
CA ILE A 144 1.78 12.15 -20.58
C ILE A 144 1.23 12.20 -19.14
N VAL A 145 0.08 12.85 -19.00
CA VAL A 145 -0.72 12.86 -17.77
C VAL A 145 -1.74 11.73 -17.79
N LEU A 146 -1.98 11.09 -16.63
CA LEU A 146 -2.99 10.06 -16.42
C LEU A 146 -4.38 10.65 -16.21
N ASP A 147 -4.48 11.82 -15.58
CA ASP A 147 -5.73 12.46 -15.22
C ASP A 147 -5.59 13.98 -15.10
N SER A 148 -6.72 14.69 -15.04
CA SER A 148 -6.74 16.16 -15.01
C SER A 148 -6.19 16.78 -13.73
N SER A 149 -6.15 16.05 -12.61
CA SER A 149 -5.58 16.55 -11.35
C SER A 149 -4.05 16.66 -11.38
N GLU A 150 -3.42 16.11 -12.43
CA GLU A 150 -1.99 16.15 -12.66
C GLU A 150 -1.52 17.35 -13.49
N VAL A 151 -2.43 18.29 -13.76
CA VAL A 151 -2.15 19.54 -14.48
C VAL A 151 -2.53 20.71 -13.58
N SER A 152 -1.67 21.73 -13.51
CA SER A 152 -1.98 23.00 -12.86
C SER A 152 -1.60 24.17 -13.77
N GLY A 153 -2.55 25.08 -14.00
CA GLY A 153 -2.46 26.24 -14.89
C GLY A 153 -3.59 26.29 -15.93
N ASP A 154 -3.88 27.48 -16.45
CA ASP A 154 -4.96 27.76 -17.43
C ASP A 154 -4.62 27.34 -18.88
N GLY A 155 -3.72 26.37 -19.04
CA GLY A 155 -3.38 25.84 -20.36
C GLY A 155 -4.55 25.00 -20.89
N MET A 156 -5.04 25.32 -22.10
CA MET A 156 -6.08 24.56 -22.84
C MET A 156 -5.76 23.07 -23.06
N ASP A 157 -4.59 22.62 -22.66
CA ASP A 157 -4.20 21.22 -22.64
C ASP A 157 -4.65 20.58 -21.31
N HIS A 158 -5.93 20.74 -20.98
CA HIS A 158 -6.66 19.85 -20.07
C HIS A 158 -6.84 18.50 -20.77
N GLY A 159 -5.69 17.91 -21.13
CA GLY A 159 -5.55 16.81 -22.04
C GLY A 159 -6.55 15.73 -21.68
N GLN A 160 -7.23 15.24 -22.70
CA GLN A 160 -7.95 13.97 -22.62
C GLN A 160 -7.07 13.02 -21.82
N ALA A 161 -7.48 12.69 -20.59
CA ALA A 161 -6.89 11.62 -19.80
C ALA A 161 -6.75 10.46 -20.78
N SER A 162 -5.51 10.08 -21.11
CA SER A 162 -5.31 9.23 -22.28
C SER A 162 -5.83 7.84 -21.94
N SER A 163 -7.02 7.54 -22.44
CA SER A 163 -7.62 6.22 -22.37
C SER A 163 -6.65 5.17 -22.90
N GLU A 164 -5.84 5.52 -23.90
CA GLU A 164 -4.77 4.68 -24.46
C GLU A 164 -3.68 4.36 -23.44
N PHE A 165 -3.19 5.37 -22.69
CA PHE A 165 -2.19 5.10 -21.65
C PHE A 165 -2.78 4.28 -20.51
N GLN A 166 -3.98 4.61 -20.04
CA GLN A 166 -4.66 3.83 -19.00
C GLN A 166 -4.92 2.38 -19.44
N GLN A 167 -5.27 2.17 -20.70
CA GLN A 167 -5.46 0.86 -21.31
C GLN A 167 -4.13 0.09 -21.39
N CYS A 168 -3.04 0.73 -21.80
CA CYS A 168 -1.70 0.11 -21.79
C CYS A 168 -1.30 -0.35 -20.38
N LEU A 169 -1.51 0.49 -19.35
CA LEU A 169 -1.21 0.10 -17.97
C LEU A 169 -2.05 -1.10 -17.50
N LEU A 170 -3.31 -1.16 -17.94
CA LEU A 170 -4.21 -2.28 -17.66
C LEU A 170 -3.72 -3.56 -18.33
N GLU A 171 -3.42 -3.51 -19.63
CA GLU A 171 -2.95 -4.64 -20.42
C GLU A 171 -1.61 -5.19 -19.92
N ALA A 172 -0.68 -4.31 -19.59
CA ALA A 172 0.63 -4.69 -19.09
C ALA A 172 0.64 -5.08 -17.60
N GLY A 173 -0.50 -4.98 -16.90
CA GLY A 173 -0.62 -5.36 -15.50
C GLY A 173 0.19 -4.48 -14.53
N VAL A 174 0.49 -3.24 -14.91
CA VAL A 174 1.32 -2.32 -14.12
C VAL A 174 0.50 -1.16 -13.56
N ALA A 175 0.97 -0.56 -12.47
CA ALA A 175 0.31 0.58 -11.88
C ALA A 175 1.32 1.54 -11.22
N THR A 176 0.99 2.84 -11.20
CA THR A 176 1.81 3.90 -10.60
C THR A 176 2.18 3.62 -9.15
N MET A 177 3.45 3.41 -8.83
CA MET A 177 3.92 3.28 -7.46
C MET A 177 3.51 4.51 -6.64
N LEU A 178 3.42 4.37 -5.33
CA LEU A 178 3.11 5.50 -4.47
C LEU A 178 4.20 6.58 -4.55
N MET A 179 3.79 7.85 -4.62
CA MET A 179 4.67 9.02 -4.71
C MET A 179 4.75 9.80 -3.39
N LYS A 180 5.93 10.27 -3.01
CA LYS A 180 6.19 11.34 -2.02
C LYS A 180 6.84 12.55 -2.72
N GLY A 181 6.84 13.73 -2.07
CA GLY A 181 7.55 14.92 -2.55
C GLY A 181 6.72 15.83 -3.45
N ALA A 182 7.35 16.39 -4.48
CA ALA A 182 6.71 17.35 -5.38
C ALA A 182 5.55 16.71 -6.16
N MET A 183 4.39 17.37 -6.15
CA MET A 183 3.17 16.87 -6.80
C MET A 183 3.28 16.81 -8.33
N PHE A 184 4.02 17.76 -8.90
CA PHE A 184 4.30 17.85 -10.33
C PHE A 184 5.77 17.56 -10.56
N SER A 185 6.06 16.85 -11.65
CA SER A 185 7.42 16.51 -12.02
C SER A 185 8.01 17.48 -13.03
N TRP A 186 7.19 18.28 -13.71
CA TRP A 186 7.61 19.19 -14.78
C TRP A 186 7.01 20.59 -14.65
N HIS A 187 7.80 21.61 -14.98
CA HIS A 187 7.36 23.01 -15.09
C HIS A 187 7.86 23.65 -16.39
N ASN A 188 6.99 24.39 -17.08
CA ASN A 188 7.35 25.03 -18.34
C ASN A 188 8.28 26.26 -18.22
N LYS A 189 8.76 26.60 -17.02
CA LYS A 189 9.62 27.76 -16.70
C LYS A 189 9.04 29.12 -17.11
N ARG A 190 7.70 29.22 -17.27
CA ARG A 190 6.99 30.48 -17.55
C ARG A 190 6.33 31.03 -16.29
N TYR A 191 6.06 32.34 -16.31
CA TYR A 191 5.48 33.09 -15.19
C TYR A 191 4.02 33.49 -15.44
N GLY A 192 3.29 33.77 -14.37
CA GLY A 192 1.90 34.26 -14.40
C GLY A 192 0.93 33.27 -15.01
N ALA A 193 -0.07 33.77 -15.75
CA ALA A 193 -1.12 32.96 -16.37
C ALA A 193 -0.62 31.92 -17.41
N ARG A 194 0.66 32.00 -17.81
CA ARG A 194 1.29 31.02 -18.72
C ARG A 194 2.07 29.94 -17.98
N SER A 195 2.14 29.98 -16.65
CA SER A 195 2.79 28.95 -15.84
C SER A 195 2.00 27.66 -15.89
N ILE A 196 2.64 26.57 -16.30
CA ILE A 196 2.01 25.25 -16.39
C ILE A 196 2.90 24.23 -15.68
N TRP A 197 2.28 23.46 -14.79
CA TRP A 197 2.88 22.34 -14.09
C TRP A 197 2.20 21.04 -14.51
N LYS A 198 2.99 19.98 -14.75
CA LYS A 198 2.48 18.65 -15.15
C LYS A 198 3.20 17.53 -14.40
N ARG A 199 2.52 16.40 -14.18
CA ARG A 199 3.15 15.14 -13.77
C ARG A 199 3.38 14.24 -14.98
N LEU A 200 4.59 14.25 -15.52
CA LEU A 200 4.98 13.49 -16.72
C LEU A 200 5.83 12.26 -16.37
N ASP A 201 6.65 12.39 -15.32
CA ASP A 201 7.59 11.38 -14.87
C ASP A 201 6.94 10.47 -13.82
N ARG A 202 7.17 9.15 -13.92
CA ARG A 202 6.55 8.16 -13.01
C ARG A 202 7.45 6.96 -12.76
N ILE A 203 7.20 6.30 -11.63
CA ILE A 203 7.60 4.90 -11.42
C ILE A 203 6.32 4.04 -11.39
N LEU A 204 6.26 3.02 -12.25
CA LEU A 204 5.17 2.05 -12.38
C LEU A 204 5.69 0.66 -12.02
N VAL A 205 4.85 -0.19 -11.43
CA VAL A 205 5.23 -1.54 -11.02
C VAL A 205 4.11 -2.55 -11.22
N ASN A 206 4.49 -3.81 -11.48
CA ASN A 206 3.56 -4.93 -11.52
C ASN A 206 3.24 -5.47 -10.12
N GLU A 207 2.33 -6.44 -10.05
CA GLU A 207 1.89 -7.03 -8.78
C GLU A 207 2.98 -7.82 -8.06
N HIS A 208 3.86 -8.50 -8.79
CA HIS A 208 4.97 -9.27 -8.21
C HIS A 208 5.96 -8.36 -7.49
N TRP A 209 6.26 -7.18 -8.03
CA TRP A 209 7.03 -6.16 -7.32
C TRP A 209 6.32 -5.71 -6.04
N MET A 210 5.02 -5.44 -6.11
CA MET A 210 4.25 -4.99 -4.94
C MET A 210 4.13 -6.07 -3.85
N ALA A 211 4.09 -7.34 -4.23
CA ALA A 211 4.09 -8.47 -3.30
C ALA A 211 5.46 -8.63 -2.62
N LYS A 212 6.54 -8.57 -3.39
CA LYS A 212 7.91 -8.74 -2.91
C LYS A 212 8.41 -7.56 -2.09
N TRP A 213 8.07 -6.34 -2.49
CA TRP A 213 8.51 -5.09 -1.87
C TRP A 213 7.34 -4.14 -1.55
N PRO A 214 6.49 -4.49 -0.56
CA PRO A 214 5.24 -3.77 -0.29
C PRO A 214 5.43 -2.37 0.32
N ASP A 215 6.62 -2.09 0.84
CA ASP A 215 6.96 -0.84 1.54
C ASP A 215 7.71 0.16 0.63
N HIS A 216 7.85 -0.16 -0.67
CA HIS A 216 8.46 0.73 -1.64
C HIS A 216 7.52 1.86 -2.06
N TYR A 217 8.10 3.04 -2.21
CA TYR A 217 7.49 4.24 -2.79
C TYR A 217 8.56 4.96 -3.61
N TYR A 218 8.18 5.95 -4.41
CA TYR A 218 9.15 6.85 -5.03
C TYR A 218 9.03 8.27 -4.52
N LEU A 219 10.15 8.96 -4.37
CA LEU A 219 10.24 10.36 -4.02
C LEU A 219 10.43 11.17 -5.32
N CYS A 220 9.51 12.09 -5.58
CA CYS A 220 9.67 13.16 -6.58
C CYS A 220 10.41 14.31 -5.90
N SER A 221 11.71 14.42 -6.15
CA SER A 221 12.57 15.44 -5.54
C SER A 221 12.39 16.81 -6.20
N THR A 222 12.99 17.87 -5.65
CA THR A 222 13.08 19.16 -6.34
C THR A 222 13.89 19.06 -7.63
N PRO A 223 13.55 19.82 -8.68
CA PRO A 223 14.09 19.66 -10.05
C PRO A 223 15.56 20.03 -10.27
N ARG A 224 16.26 20.54 -9.24
CA ARG A 224 17.67 20.96 -9.31
C ARG A 224 17.92 21.88 -10.52
N THR A 225 18.71 21.43 -11.51
CA THR A 225 19.05 22.19 -12.72
C THR A 225 18.10 21.96 -13.90
N SER A 226 17.29 20.91 -13.84
CA SER A 226 16.34 20.57 -14.90
C SER A 226 15.01 21.32 -14.72
N ASP A 227 14.16 21.29 -15.74
CA ASP A 227 12.73 21.57 -15.60
C ASP A 227 11.92 20.34 -15.17
N HIS A 228 12.57 19.17 -15.12
CA HIS A 228 12.03 17.93 -14.56
C HIS A 228 12.62 17.60 -13.19
N SER A 229 11.79 16.97 -12.36
CA SER A 229 12.15 16.47 -11.03
C SER A 229 12.74 15.05 -11.09
N PRO A 230 13.88 14.78 -10.42
CA PRO A 230 14.39 13.42 -10.31
C PRO A 230 13.45 12.57 -9.47
N LEU A 231 13.23 11.32 -9.91
CA LEU A 231 12.45 10.32 -9.18
C LEU A 231 13.38 9.29 -8.55
N LEU A 232 13.16 8.99 -7.27
CA LEU A 232 14.03 8.13 -6.49
C LEU A 232 13.22 7.00 -5.85
N LEU A 233 13.63 5.75 -6.05
CA LEU A 233 13.04 4.59 -5.39
C LEU A 233 13.47 4.54 -3.93
N CYS A 234 12.50 4.44 -3.03
CA CYS A 234 12.68 4.48 -1.58
C CYS A 234 11.92 3.34 -0.90
N SER A 235 12.27 3.02 0.36
CA SER A 235 11.55 2.07 1.21
C SER A 235 11.39 2.60 2.61
N GLU A 236 10.20 2.41 3.19
CA GLU A 236 9.92 2.77 4.58
C GLU A 236 10.71 1.93 5.60
N ALA A 237 11.36 0.83 5.19
CA ALA A 237 12.20 0.03 6.08
C ALA A 237 13.38 0.83 6.69
N ASN A 238 13.76 1.95 6.07
CA ASN A 238 14.78 2.87 6.58
C ASN A 238 14.24 3.94 7.55
N GLU A 239 12.92 4.10 7.67
CA GLU A 239 12.28 4.96 8.67
C GLU A 239 11.96 4.10 9.90
N ASN A 240 12.56 4.41 11.05
CA ASN A 240 12.40 3.70 12.32
C ASN A 240 10.99 3.11 12.49
N THR A 241 10.91 1.78 12.45
CA THR A 241 9.67 1.03 12.45
C THR A 241 8.92 1.24 13.76
N LEU A 242 7.92 2.13 13.73
CA LEU A 242 6.82 2.05 14.70
C LEU A 242 6.26 0.62 14.62
N ARG A 243 6.39 -0.13 15.73
CA ARG A 243 5.98 -1.53 15.82
C ARG A 243 4.58 -1.71 15.22
N ARG A 244 4.49 -2.45 14.11
CA ARG A 244 3.22 -2.74 13.44
C ARG A 244 2.22 -3.30 14.44
N LEU A 245 1.10 -2.60 14.62
CA LEU A 245 0.02 -3.02 15.52
C LEU A 245 -0.49 -4.41 15.08
N PHE A 246 -0.77 -5.27 16.07
CA PHE A 246 -1.38 -6.57 15.83
C PHE A 246 -2.75 -6.37 15.16
N ARG A 247 -3.07 -7.21 14.17
CA ARG A 247 -4.40 -7.33 13.59
C ARG A 247 -4.72 -8.80 13.42
N PHE A 248 -5.90 -9.21 13.87
CA PHE A 248 -6.39 -10.56 13.75
C PHE A 248 -6.88 -10.81 12.32
N ASP A 249 -6.32 -11.81 11.65
CA ASP A 249 -6.80 -12.24 10.34
C ASP A 249 -7.94 -13.26 10.53
N ASN A 250 -9.11 -13.00 9.95
CA ASN A 250 -10.33 -13.75 10.26
C ASN A 250 -10.22 -15.24 9.92
N PHE A 251 -9.48 -15.62 8.87
CA PHE A 251 -9.28 -17.02 8.48
C PHE A 251 -8.55 -17.86 9.55
N VAL A 252 -7.84 -17.23 10.50
CA VAL A 252 -7.21 -17.93 11.64
C VAL A 252 -8.27 -18.61 12.51
N ALA A 253 -9.49 -18.06 12.54
CA ALA A 253 -10.63 -18.60 13.28
C ALA A 253 -11.20 -19.91 12.69
N ASP A 254 -10.81 -20.27 11.47
CA ASP A 254 -11.21 -21.52 10.80
C ASP A 254 -10.27 -22.69 11.11
N SER A 255 -9.20 -22.43 11.87
CA SER A 255 -8.29 -23.48 12.32
C SER A 255 -8.96 -24.36 13.37
N PRO A 256 -8.85 -25.71 13.28
CA PRO A 256 -9.46 -26.61 14.27
C PRO A 256 -8.89 -26.42 15.69
N VAL A 257 -7.65 -25.95 15.82
CA VAL A 257 -7.00 -25.69 17.12
C VAL A 257 -7.31 -24.29 17.68
N PHE A 258 -8.04 -23.45 16.94
CA PHE A 258 -8.30 -22.05 17.32
C PHE A 258 -8.98 -21.92 18.68
N LEU A 259 -10.10 -22.63 18.89
CA LEU A 259 -10.85 -22.57 20.15
C LEU A 259 -10.05 -23.11 21.33
N GLN A 260 -9.22 -24.13 21.11
CA GLN A 260 -8.38 -24.72 22.16
C GLN A 260 -7.37 -23.70 22.69
N HIS A 261 -6.71 -22.94 21.81
CA HIS A 261 -5.79 -21.87 22.19
C HIS A 261 -6.48 -20.73 22.95
N VAL A 262 -7.72 -20.39 22.57
CA VAL A 262 -8.49 -19.36 23.28
C VAL A 262 -8.83 -19.85 24.68
N GLN A 263 -9.38 -21.06 24.80
CA GLN A 263 -9.76 -21.65 26.08
C GLN A 263 -8.57 -21.81 27.03
N SER A 264 -7.40 -22.22 26.51
CA SER A 264 -6.22 -22.42 27.36
C SER A 264 -5.84 -21.13 28.07
N ILE A 265 -5.83 -20.00 27.37
CA ILE A 265 -5.54 -18.68 27.97
C ILE A 265 -6.72 -18.21 28.82
N TRP A 266 -7.97 -18.39 28.36
CA TRP A 266 -9.14 -17.83 29.03
C TRP A 266 -9.44 -18.48 30.39
N ARG A 267 -8.97 -19.70 30.64
CA ARG A 267 -9.06 -20.38 31.95
C ARG A 267 -8.18 -19.76 33.04
N HIS A 268 -7.17 -18.99 32.67
CA HIS A 268 -6.26 -18.40 33.67
C HIS A 268 -6.95 -17.27 34.43
N HIS A 269 -6.81 -17.28 35.76
CA HIS A 269 -7.22 -16.17 36.59
C HIS A 269 -6.27 -14.98 36.41
N ILE A 270 -6.81 -13.77 36.33
CA ILE A 270 -6.05 -12.53 36.24
C ILE A 270 -6.54 -11.58 37.32
N GLU A 271 -5.64 -11.18 38.20
CA GLU A 271 -5.90 -10.16 39.21
C GLU A 271 -6.09 -8.78 38.59
N GLY A 272 -7.12 -8.06 39.04
CA GLY A 272 -7.46 -6.71 38.61
C GLY A 272 -8.97 -6.53 38.40
N THR A 273 -9.36 -5.42 37.79
CA THR A 273 -10.77 -5.18 37.39
C THR A 273 -11.20 -6.16 36.29
N ARG A 274 -12.51 -6.34 36.11
CA ARG A 274 -13.05 -7.25 35.09
C ARG A 274 -12.58 -6.84 33.69
N MET A 275 -12.60 -5.53 33.42
CA MET A 275 -12.03 -4.96 32.19
C MET A 275 -10.53 -5.26 32.01
N PHE A 276 -9.73 -5.15 33.07
CA PHE A 276 -8.29 -5.41 33.01
C PHE A 276 -7.99 -6.88 32.70
N ALA A 277 -8.74 -7.80 33.31
CA ALA A 277 -8.61 -9.24 33.07
C ALA A 277 -8.83 -9.57 31.58
N VAL A 278 -9.93 -9.08 30.99
CA VAL A 278 -10.23 -9.27 29.56
C VAL A 278 -9.10 -8.72 28.67
N VAL A 279 -8.65 -7.49 28.91
CA VAL A 279 -7.58 -6.86 28.13
C VAL A 279 -6.26 -7.65 28.22
N LYS A 280 -5.90 -8.15 29.41
CA LYS A 280 -4.67 -8.93 29.60
C LYS A 280 -4.76 -10.30 28.92
N LYS A 281 -5.91 -10.98 28.97
CA LYS A 281 -6.15 -12.24 28.23
C LYS A 281 -6.05 -12.03 26.72
N LEU A 282 -6.67 -10.98 26.19
CA LEU A 282 -6.52 -10.59 24.78
C LEU A 282 -5.07 -10.30 24.42
N LYS A 283 -4.29 -9.65 25.29
CA LYS A 283 -2.86 -9.40 25.05
C LYS A 283 -2.05 -10.71 24.99
N LEU A 284 -2.36 -11.69 25.84
CA LEU A 284 -1.70 -13.01 25.85
C LEU A 284 -2.00 -13.85 24.61
N LEU A 285 -3.16 -13.65 23.97
CA LEU A 285 -3.53 -14.35 22.74
C LEU A 285 -2.76 -13.85 21.49
N LYS A 286 -2.26 -12.62 21.50
CA LYS A 286 -1.53 -12.01 20.36
C LYS A 286 -0.33 -12.85 19.87
N PRO A 287 0.62 -13.29 20.71
CA PRO A 287 1.74 -14.12 20.26
C PRO A 287 1.28 -15.45 19.65
N VAL A 288 0.26 -16.09 20.23
CA VAL A 288 -0.29 -17.36 19.72
C VAL A 288 -0.82 -17.19 18.30
N PHE A 289 -1.64 -16.15 18.05
CA PHE A 289 -2.20 -15.91 16.72
C PHE A 289 -1.17 -15.40 15.71
N ARG A 290 -0.13 -14.69 16.15
CA ARG A 290 1.02 -14.35 15.29
C ARG A 290 1.73 -15.60 14.81
N GLU A 291 1.94 -16.56 15.70
CA GLU A 291 2.60 -17.82 15.35
C GLU A 291 1.72 -18.68 14.43
N MET A 292 0.42 -18.80 14.73
CA MET A 292 -0.53 -19.47 13.85
C MET A 292 -0.59 -18.85 12.45
N ARG A 293 -0.41 -17.53 12.33
CA ARG A 293 -0.32 -16.87 11.02
C ARG A 293 1.01 -17.17 10.33
N ARG A 294 2.13 -17.12 11.06
CA ARG A 294 3.47 -17.38 10.50
C ARG A 294 3.63 -18.80 10.00
N SER A 295 3.10 -19.78 10.73
CA SER A 295 3.18 -21.20 10.34
C SER A 295 2.42 -21.53 9.06
N LYS A 296 1.59 -20.61 8.55
CA LYS A 296 0.93 -20.74 7.24
C LYS A 296 1.78 -20.24 6.07
N GLY A 297 2.90 -19.56 6.29
CA GLY A 297 3.72 -19.03 5.19
C GLY A 297 2.97 -18.04 4.31
N ASP A 298 3.36 -17.96 3.04
CA ASP A 298 2.64 -17.21 2.03
C ASP A 298 1.40 -17.99 1.57
N LEU A 299 0.23 -17.34 1.59
CA LEU A 299 -1.01 -18.00 1.18
C LEU A 299 -1.11 -18.15 -0.34
N HIS A 300 -0.48 -17.26 -1.10
CA HIS A 300 -0.45 -17.35 -2.55
C HIS A 300 0.38 -18.54 -3.01
N ASP A 301 1.58 -18.71 -2.43
CA ASP A 301 2.44 -19.87 -2.69
C ASP A 301 1.74 -21.18 -2.32
N ASN A 302 0.96 -21.18 -1.22
CA ASN A 302 0.17 -22.35 -0.84
C ASN A 302 -0.91 -22.70 -1.88
N VAL A 303 -1.58 -21.69 -2.47
CA VAL A 303 -2.56 -21.89 -3.54
C VAL A 303 -1.88 -22.44 -4.79
N ALA A 304 -0.76 -21.84 -5.20
CA ALA A 304 0.03 -22.29 -6.33
C ALA A 304 0.51 -23.74 -6.15
N ALA A 305 1.09 -24.06 -5.00
CA ALA A 305 1.53 -25.42 -4.68
C ALA A 305 0.36 -26.42 -4.67
N ALA A 306 -0.79 -26.06 -4.07
CA ALA A 306 -1.97 -26.94 -4.04
C ALA A 306 -2.57 -27.16 -5.44
N ALA A 307 -2.59 -26.13 -6.30
CA ALA A 307 -2.99 -26.25 -7.69
C ALA A 307 -2.07 -27.21 -8.46
N ASP A 308 -0.77 -27.11 -8.21
CA ASP A 308 0.26 -27.92 -8.86
C ASP A 308 0.14 -29.41 -8.44
N PHE A 309 -0.13 -29.68 -7.16
CA PHE A 309 -0.45 -31.03 -6.67
C PHE A 309 -1.74 -31.58 -7.26
N LEU A 310 -2.80 -30.76 -7.34
CA LEU A 310 -4.06 -31.17 -7.95
C LEU A 310 -3.88 -31.53 -9.44
N ALA A 311 -3.13 -30.72 -10.18
CA ALA A 311 -2.81 -30.99 -11.58
C ALA A 311 -2.01 -32.30 -11.77
N LYS A 312 -1.11 -32.62 -10.84
CA LYS A 312 -0.38 -33.90 -10.85
C LYS A 312 -1.30 -35.08 -10.54
N ALA A 313 -2.18 -34.96 -9.55
CA ALA A 313 -3.16 -36.00 -9.20
C ALA A 313 -4.13 -36.27 -10.37
N GLN A 314 -4.61 -35.22 -11.04
CA GLN A 314 -5.49 -35.33 -12.22
C GLN A 314 -4.79 -35.99 -13.41
N ARG A 315 -3.51 -35.69 -13.65
CA ARG A 315 -2.71 -36.36 -14.69
C ARG A 315 -2.57 -37.85 -14.41
N LEU A 316 -2.28 -38.24 -13.17
CA LEU A 316 -2.20 -39.66 -12.78
C LEU A 316 -3.56 -40.37 -12.93
N GLN A 317 -4.64 -39.71 -12.54
CA GLN A 317 -6.01 -40.25 -12.71
C GLN A 317 -6.36 -40.48 -14.19
N GLN A 318 -5.96 -39.57 -15.08
CA GLN A 318 -6.16 -39.71 -16.53
C GLN A 318 -5.32 -40.84 -17.14
N GLN A 319 -4.13 -41.08 -16.60
CA GLN A 319 -3.22 -42.13 -17.07
C GLN A 319 -3.68 -43.54 -16.62
N TYR A 320 -4.24 -43.66 -15.43
CA TYR A 320 -4.68 -44.92 -14.84
C TYR A 320 -6.20 -44.89 -14.57
N LEU A 321 -6.96 -44.94 -15.66
CA LEU A 321 -8.41 -44.99 -15.64
C LEU A 321 -8.88 -46.19 -14.79
N HIS A 322 -9.76 -45.95 -13.81
CA HIS A 322 -10.31 -46.93 -12.84
C HIS A 322 -9.46 -47.24 -11.59
N ASN A 323 -8.41 -46.48 -11.29
CA ASN A 323 -7.71 -46.60 -10.00
C ASN A 323 -8.41 -45.77 -8.90
N GLU A 324 -9.06 -46.45 -7.95
CA GLU A 324 -9.80 -45.80 -6.86
C GLU A 324 -8.92 -45.00 -5.88
N ASP A 325 -7.68 -45.44 -5.64
CA ASP A 325 -6.75 -44.71 -4.77
C ASP A 325 -6.36 -43.36 -5.39
N LEU A 326 -6.21 -43.30 -6.72
CA LEU A 326 -5.94 -42.07 -7.45
C LEU A 326 -7.17 -41.15 -7.51
N ASN A 327 -8.38 -41.72 -7.56
CA ASN A 327 -9.63 -40.95 -7.41
C ASN A 327 -9.72 -40.29 -6.03
N LEU A 328 -9.36 -41.03 -4.97
CA LEU A 328 -9.33 -40.51 -3.61
C LEU A 328 -8.26 -39.42 -3.45
N LEU A 329 -7.06 -39.65 -4.00
CA LEU A 329 -5.98 -38.67 -4.00
C LEU A 329 -6.40 -37.36 -4.68
N GLU A 330 -7.03 -37.42 -5.85
CA GLU A 330 -7.54 -36.24 -6.55
C GLU A 330 -8.55 -35.47 -5.68
N ARG A 331 -9.52 -36.17 -5.06
CA ARG A 331 -10.48 -35.57 -4.14
C ARG A 331 -9.79 -34.88 -2.97
N CYS A 332 -8.80 -35.52 -2.35
CA CYS A 332 -8.02 -34.94 -1.26
C CYS A 332 -7.27 -33.68 -1.72
N CYS A 333 -6.57 -33.74 -2.85
CA CYS A 333 -5.87 -32.59 -3.44
C CYS A 333 -6.83 -31.44 -3.76
N ARG A 334 -8.02 -31.76 -4.28
CA ARG A 334 -9.06 -30.77 -4.61
C ARG A 334 -9.56 -30.06 -3.34
N LEU A 335 -9.80 -30.80 -2.26
CA LEU A 335 -10.19 -30.22 -0.97
C LEU A 335 -9.10 -29.31 -0.39
N ILE A 336 -7.82 -29.71 -0.51
CA ILE A 336 -6.68 -28.89 -0.06
C ILE A 336 -6.61 -27.59 -0.88
N TYR A 337 -6.72 -27.69 -2.20
CA TYR A 337 -6.72 -26.53 -3.10
C TYR A 337 -7.86 -25.56 -2.77
N LEU A 338 -9.10 -26.04 -2.67
CA LEU A 338 -10.25 -25.21 -2.33
C LEU A 338 -10.06 -24.50 -0.98
N LYS A 339 -9.51 -25.20 0.02
CA LYS A 339 -9.22 -24.62 1.33
C LYS A 339 -8.13 -23.54 1.27
N ALA A 340 -7.07 -23.74 0.48
CA ALA A 340 -6.02 -22.75 0.28
C ALA A 340 -6.58 -21.47 -0.38
N VAL A 341 -7.38 -21.63 -1.44
CA VAL A 341 -8.05 -20.53 -2.15
C VAL A 341 -8.98 -19.77 -1.20
N GLN A 342 -9.77 -20.48 -0.40
CA GLN A 342 -10.68 -19.85 0.57
C GLN A 342 -9.92 -19.00 1.60
N GLN A 343 -8.77 -19.47 2.09
CA GLN A 343 -7.94 -18.73 3.05
C GLN A 343 -7.31 -17.47 2.43
N GLU A 344 -6.77 -17.59 1.21
CA GLU A 344 -6.23 -16.46 0.48
C GLU A 344 -7.32 -15.41 0.23
N GLN A 345 -8.48 -15.82 -0.29
CA GLN A 345 -9.61 -14.94 -0.54
C GLN A 345 -10.10 -14.25 0.74
N ALA A 346 -10.20 -14.97 1.87
CA ALA A 346 -10.61 -14.39 3.15
C ALA A 346 -9.65 -13.28 3.62
N LEU A 347 -8.33 -13.52 3.52
CA LEU A 347 -7.31 -12.52 3.85
C LEU A 347 -7.43 -11.28 2.95
N LEU A 348 -7.59 -11.51 1.65
CA LEU A 348 -7.69 -10.45 0.66
C LEU A 348 -8.96 -9.62 0.89
N ARG A 349 -10.14 -10.25 1.03
CA ARG A 349 -11.41 -9.58 1.35
C ARG A 349 -11.30 -8.70 2.60
N GLN A 350 -10.71 -9.23 3.67
CA GLN A 350 -10.50 -8.47 4.91
C GLN A 350 -9.60 -7.24 4.71
N ARG A 351 -8.53 -7.36 3.92
CA ARG A 351 -7.60 -6.26 3.62
C ARG A 351 -8.24 -5.18 2.73
N ALA A 352 -9.06 -5.57 1.76
CA ALA A 352 -9.73 -4.61 0.88
C ALA A 352 -10.97 -3.96 1.51
N LYS A 353 -11.55 -4.55 2.58
CA LYS A 353 -12.83 -4.17 3.20
C LYS A 353 -14.00 -4.13 2.19
N LEU A 354 -14.07 -5.10 1.28
CA LEU A 354 -15.14 -5.21 0.28
C LEU A 354 -16.26 -6.11 0.82
N THR A 355 -17.49 -5.59 0.88
CA THR A 355 -18.72 -6.30 1.31
C THR A 355 -19.53 -6.95 0.17
N TRP A 356 -19.16 -6.73 -1.09
CA TRP A 356 -20.02 -6.87 -2.28
C TRP A 356 -19.55 -7.95 -3.27
N LEU A 357 -18.43 -8.61 -2.99
CA LEU A 357 -18.00 -9.79 -3.75
C LEU A 357 -18.82 -11.00 -3.29
N LYS A 358 -19.81 -11.39 -4.10
CA LYS A 358 -20.44 -12.71 -4.02
C LYS A 358 -19.40 -13.77 -4.41
N GLU A 359 -19.49 -14.94 -3.79
CA GLU A 359 -18.56 -16.05 -3.99
C GLU A 359 -18.49 -16.44 -5.47
N GLY A 360 -17.31 -16.34 -6.08
CA GLY A 360 -17.10 -16.76 -7.47
C GLY A 360 -15.97 -16.05 -8.21
N ASP A 361 -15.76 -14.75 -7.96
CA ASP A 361 -14.74 -14.00 -8.72
C ASP A 361 -13.34 -14.13 -8.09
N MET A 362 -12.43 -14.67 -8.90
CA MET A 362 -11.00 -14.78 -8.64
C MET A 362 -10.36 -13.40 -8.41
N CYS A 363 -9.22 -13.39 -7.71
CA CYS A 363 -8.39 -12.23 -7.44
C CYS A 363 -8.08 -11.44 -8.71
N SER A 364 -8.88 -10.41 -9.00
CA SER A 364 -8.73 -9.59 -10.20
C SER A 364 -7.82 -8.38 -9.95
N TYR A 365 -7.23 -7.85 -11.02
CA TYR A 365 -6.53 -6.55 -11.08
C TYR A 365 -7.24 -5.42 -10.29
N VAL A 366 -8.59 -5.44 -10.25
CA VAL A 366 -9.43 -4.51 -9.49
C VAL A 366 -9.15 -4.58 -7.98
N PHE A 367 -8.88 -5.78 -7.45
CA PHE A 367 -8.55 -6.01 -6.05
C PHE A 367 -7.28 -5.28 -5.64
N PHE A 368 -6.19 -5.47 -6.39
CA PHE A 368 -4.91 -4.83 -6.12
C PHE A 368 -4.98 -3.31 -6.32
N ARG A 369 -5.72 -2.82 -7.32
CA ARG A 369 -5.99 -1.36 -7.46
C ARG A 369 -6.72 -0.78 -6.26
N LYS A 370 -7.71 -1.46 -5.70
CA LYS A 370 -8.42 -0.99 -4.50
C LYS A 370 -7.55 -1.05 -3.25
N VAL A 371 -6.77 -2.10 -3.06
CA VAL A 371 -5.79 -2.17 -1.95
C VAL A 371 -4.75 -1.06 -2.08
N LYS A 372 -4.27 -0.79 -3.29
CA LYS A 372 -3.31 0.27 -3.60
C LYS A 372 -3.88 1.66 -3.39
N ALA A 373 -5.06 1.96 -3.95
CA ALA A 373 -5.77 3.20 -3.72
C ALA A 373 -6.01 3.41 -2.22
N ARG A 374 -6.43 2.37 -1.49
CA ARG A 374 -6.62 2.45 -0.04
C ARG A 374 -5.31 2.69 0.71
N ARG A 375 -4.21 2.01 0.38
CA ARG A 375 -2.89 2.22 1.00
C ARG A 375 -2.40 3.65 0.75
N ALA A 376 -2.51 4.13 -0.49
CA ALA A 376 -2.13 5.48 -0.88
C ALA A 376 -2.97 6.56 -0.17
N ILE A 377 -4.29 6.39 -0.13
CA ILE A 377 -5.22 7.32 0.54
C ILE A 377 -5.08 7.27 2.07
N SER A 378 -4.73 6.12 2.64
CA SER A 378 -4.64 5.94 4.11
C SER A 378 -3.36 6.50 4.75
N LYS A 379 -2.37 6.90 3.94
CA LYS A 379 -1.08 7.39 4.44
C LYS A 379 -0.96 8.88 4.14
N VAL A 380 -0.83 9.66 5.21
CA VAL A 380 -0.54 11.10 5.14
C VAL A 380 0.96 11.27 5.24
N TYR A 381 1.58 11.74 4.17
CA TYR A 381 3.03 11.87 4.06
C TYR A 381 3.56 13.26 4.35
N GLN A 382 2.73 14.27 4.13
CA GLN A 382 3.08 15.65 4.39
C GLN A 382 1.82 16.43 4.75
N ILE A 383 1.98 17.39 5.64
CA ILE A 383 0.95 18.37 5.98
C ILE A 383 1.59 19.75 6.04
N HIS A 384 0.83 20.77 5.68
CA HIS A 384 1.19 22.12 6.06
C HIS A 384 0.69 22.38 7.48
N SER A 385 1.58 22.85 8.35
CA SER A 385 1.18 23.38 9.65
C SER A 385 0.32 24.62 9.46
N ARG A 386 -0.29 25.08 10.56
CA ARG A 386 -1.03 26.35 10.60
C ARG A 386 -0.15 27.55 10.24
N ASP A 387 1.15 27.44 10.49
CA ASP A 387 2.16 28.45 10.17
C ASP A 387 2.79 28.23 8.78
N GLU A 388 2.10 27.50 7.89
CA GLU A 388 2.51 27.14 6.51
C GLU A 388 3.83 26.35 6.38
N VAL A 389 4.39 25.88 7.50
CA VAL A 389 5.56 24.99 7.48
C VAL A 389 5.18 23.61 6.97
N LEU A 390 5.87 23.13 5.94
CA LEU A 390 5.72 21.77 5.41
C LEU A 390 6.37 20.77 6.37
N LEU A 391 5.54 19.97 7.04
CA LEU A 391 5.97 18.86 7.88
C LEU A 391 6.02 17.59 7.04
N THR A 392 7.19 16.95 6.98
CA THR A 392 7.43 15.69 6.27
C THR A 392 7.83 14.55 7.20
N ASP A 393 8.27 14.86 8.43
CA ASP A 393 8.56 13.86 9.45
C ASP A 393 7.27 13.27 10.03
N ARG A 394 7.26 11.94 10.19
CA ARG A 394 6.08 11.19 10.60
C ARG A 394 5.69 11.45 12.06
N GLN A 395 6.65 11.67 12.95
CA GLN A 395 6.38 11.98 14.35
C GLN A 395 5.76 13.37 14.47
N ASP A 396 6.31 14.35 13.75
CA ASP A 396 5.78 15.71 13.72
C ASP A 396 4.36 15.76 13.15
N ILE A 397 4.11 15.07 12.04
CA ILE A 397 2.77 14.92 11.47
C ILE A 397 1.79 14.31 12.49
N SER A 398 2.22 13.23 13.17
CA SER A 398 1.40 12.54 14.17
C SER A 398 1.09 13.45 15.36
N HIS A 399 2.10 14.17 15.87
CA HIS A 399 1.95 15.11 16.97
C HIS A 399 1.02 16.26 16.61
N GLN A 400 1.12 16.80 15.40
CA GLN A 400 0.24 17.87 14.92
C GLN A 400 -1.23 17.42 14.87
N PHE A 401 -1.51 16.20 14.40
CA PHE A 401 -2.88 15.66 14.42
C PHE A 401 -3.39 15.45 15.84
N ILE A 402 -2.58 14.88 16.73
CA ILE A 402 -2.97 14.69 18.14
C ILE A 402 -3.28 16.05 18.77
N SER A 403 -2.38 17.02 18.66
CA SER A 403 -2.58 18.36 19.22
C SER A 403 -3.84 19.04 18.66
N PHE A 404 -4.12 18.90 17.37
CA PHE A 404 -5.31 19.48 16.74
C PHE A 404 -6.59 18.89 17.34
N TYR A 405 -6.70 17.56 17.36
CA TYR A 405 -7.91 16.89 17.86
C TYR A 405 -8.05 16.97 19.38
N GLU A 406 -6.97 16.97 20.15
CA GLU A 406 -7.03 17.24 21.59
C GLU A 406 -7.60 18.62 21.85
N ARG A 407 -7.15 19.66 21.13
CA ARG A 407 -7.69 21.02 21.29
C ARG A 407 -9.17 21.10 20.88
N LEU A 408 -9.52 20.46 19.76
CA LEU A 408 -10.89 20.41 19.26
C LEU A 408 -11.85 19.72 20.23
N LEU A 409 -11.43 18.60 20.82
CA LEU A 409 -12.27 17.76 21.69
C LEU A 409 -12.25 18.17 23.17
N ARG A 410 -11.19 18.86 23.61
CA ARG A 410 -11.07 19.40 24.99
C ARG A 410 -11.73 20.77 25.16
N GLY A 411 -12.43 21.30 24.14
CA GLY A 411 -12.91 22.69 24.07
C GLY A 411 -13.36 23.29 25.40
N GLU A 412 -13.08 24.58 25.61
CA GLU A 412 -13.36 25.33 26.83
C GLU A 412 -14.79 25.06 27.33
N GLN A 413 -14.91 24.26 28.39
CA GLN A 413 -16.17 24.04 29.07
C GLN A 413 -16.53 25.27 29.92
N SER A 414 -16.89 26.35 29.24
CA SER A 414 -17.70 27.41 29.83
C SER A 414 -19.17 27.09 29.56
N ALA A 415 -19.62 25.92 30.02
CA ALA A 415 -21.03 25.60 30.03
C ALA A 415 -21.65 26.19 31.29
N SER A 416 -22.15 27.43 31.20
CA SER A 416 -23.11 27.94 32.16
C SER A 416 -24.29 26.96 32.19
N PRO A 417 -24.73 26.44 33.34
CA PRO A 417 -25.88 25.55 33.38
C PRO A 417 -27.11 26.31 32.86
N VAL A 418 -27.56 25.95 31.66
CA VAL A 418 -28.79 26.50 31.09
C VAL A 418 -29.95 25.89 31.87
N SER A 419 -30.80 26.74 32.46
CA SER A 419 -31.98 26.27 33.19
C SER A 419 -32.90 25.47 32.25
N LEU A 420 -33.30 24.28 32.68
CA LEU A 420 -34.28 23.45 31.97
C LEU A 420 -35.60 24.19 31.75
N GLU A 421 -35.98 25.12 32.63
CA GLU A 421 -37.17 25.96 32.48
C GLU A 421 -37.08 26.87 31.25
N HIS A 422 -35.88 27.35 30.92
CA HIS A 422 -35.64 28.15 29.72
C HIS A 422 -35.76 27.35 28.42
N LEU A 423 -35.46 26.04 28.45
CA LEU A 423 -35.51 25.16 27.28
C LEU A 423 -36.88 24.51 27.07
N THR A 424 -37.65 24.33 28.14
CA THR A 424 -38.93 23.61 28.14
C THR A 424 -39.93 24.14 27.10
N PRO A 425 -40.11 25.46 26.87
CA PRO A 425 -41.02 25.98 25.84
C PRO A 425 -40.63 25.61 24.41
N TYR A 426 -39.35 25.31 24.16
CA TYR A 426 -38.80 25.03 22.83
C TYR A 426 -38.75 23.53 22.51
N LEU A 427 -38.94 22.65 23.51
CA LEU A 427 -38.91 21.20 23.36
C LEU A 427 -40.30 20.66 22.96
N LYS A 428 -40.57 20.67 21.64
CA LYS A 428 -41.85 20.21 21.07
C LYS A 428 -42.09 18.70 21.18
N HIS A 429 -41.03 17.90 21.29
CA HIS A 429 -41.10 16.45 21.39
C HIS A 429 -40.41 16.00 22.67
N ARG A 430 -41.19 15.53 23.64
CA ARG A 430 -40.71 14.99 24.91
C ARG A 430 -41.02 13.50 24.93
N LEU A 431 -40.06 12.71 25.39
CA LEU A 431 -40.27 11.29 25.66
C LEU A 431 -41.37 11.13 26.69
N GLN A 432 -42.19 10.09 26.54
CA GLN A 432 -43.12 9.73 27.60
C GLN A 432 -42.34 9.23 28.82
N PRO A 433 -42.87 9.38 30.05
CA PRO A 433 -42.19 8.95 31.27
C PRO A 433 -41.74 7.48 31.23
N ASP A 434 -42.57 6.60 30.67
CA ASP A 434 -42.26 5.17 30.51
C ASP A 434 -41.13 4.91 29.49
N GLU A 435 -41.04 5.71 28.43
CA GLU A 435 -39.92 5.66 27.48
C GLU A 435 -38.63 6.15 28.13
N ALA A 436 -38.71 7.23 28.93
CA ALA A 436 -37.57 7.76 29.66
C ALA A 436 -37.04 6.74 30.69
N ASP A 437 -37.92 6.08 31.43
CA ASP A 437 -37.56 5.02 32.38
C ASP A 437 -36.89 3.83 31.68
N ARG A 438 -37.35 3.46 30.48
CA ARG A 438 -36.69 2.42 29.66
C ARG A 438 -35.30 2.82 29.20
N MET A 439 -35.04 4.10 28.91
CA MET A 439 -33.73 4.57 28.47
C MET A 439 -32.66 4.53 29.57
N VAL A 440 -33.06 4.49 30.84
CA VAL A 440 -32.14 4.40 32.00
C VAL A 440 -32.11 3.00 32.62
N ALA A 441 -32.78 2.02 32.01
CA ALA A 441 -32.79 0.64 32.49
C ALA A 441 -31.38 0.02 32.47
N PRO A 442 -31.07 -0.91 33.40
CA PRO A 442 -29.77 -1.59 33.42
C PRO A 442 -29.52 -2.39 32.13
N ILE A 443 -28.29 -2.31 31.63
CA ILE A 443 -27.86 -3.04 30.42
C ILE A 443 -27.75 -4.55 30.73
N THR A 444 -28.47 -5.36 29.96
CA THR A 444 -28.50 -6.82 30.11
C THR A 444 -27.43 -7.53 29.27
N GLU A 445 -27.18 -8.81 29.56
CA GLU A 445 -26.32 -9.66 28.72
C GLU A 445 -26.83 -9.75 27.27
N SER A 446 -28.14 -9.84 27.10
CA SER A 446 -28.78 -9.90 25.78
C SER A 446 -28.49 -8.63 24.97
N ASP A 447 -28.59 -7.45 25.60
CA ASP A 447 -28.29 -6.18 24.93
C ASP A 447 -26.84 -6.12 24.45
N ILE A 448 -25.91 -6.54 25.31
CA ILE A 448 -24.47 -6.58 25.00
C ILE A 448 -24.20 -7.54 23.84
N LYS A 449 -24.78 -8.74 23.88
CA LYS A 449 -24.61 -9.73 22.82
C LYS A 449 -25.21 -9.24 21.51
N LEU A 450 -26.42 -8.69 21.53
CA LEU A 450 -27.06 -8.15 20.33
C LEU A 450 -26.24 -7.02 19.71
N ALA A 451 -25.76 -6.08 20.53
CA ALA A 451 -24.91 -4.98 20.08
C ALA A 451 -23.63 -5.49 19.41
N LEU A 452 -22.92 -6.43 20.03
CA LEU A 452 -21.71 -7.02 19.45
C LEU A 452 -22.01 -7.79 18.15
N PHE A 453 -23.10 -8.56 18.12
CA PHE A 453 -23.43 -9.41 16.98
C PHE A 453 -23.93 -8.61 15.77
N SER A 454 -24.46 -7.41 15.99
CA SER A 454 -24.83 -6.47 14.92
C SER A 454 -23.64 -5.97 14.08
N ILE A 455 -22.41 -6.04 14.60
CA ILE A 455 -21.21 -5.54 13.94
C ILE A 455 -20.75 -6.52 12.84
N PRO A 456 -20.66 -6.13 11.56
CA PRO A 456 -20.17 -7.04 10.50
C PRO A 456 -18.73 -7.52 10.73
N ASP A 457 -18.45 -8.77 10.38
CA ASP A 457 -17.20 -9.51 10.71
C ASP A 457 -15.90 -8.87 10.18
N ASN A 458 -16.00 -8.16 9.06
CA ASN A 458 -14.87 -7.51 8.39
C ASN A 458 -14.74 -6.01 8.73
N LYS A 459 -15.40 -5.52 9.79
CA LYS A 459 -15.25 -4.14 10.25
C LYS A 459 -13.86 -3.91 10.88
N ALA A 460 -13.51 -2.63 11.02
CA ALA A 460 -12.22 -2.23 11.56
C ALA A 460 -12.06 -2.70 13.01
N SER A 461 -10.91 -3.29 13.32
CA SER A 461 -10.54 -3.64 14.69
C SER A 461 -10.14 -2.39 15.48
N GLY A 462 -10.31 -2.46 16.81
CA GLY A 462 -9.79 -1.46 17.74
C GLY A 462 -8.27 -1.56 17.90
N LEU A 463 -7.72 -0.81 18.87
CA LEU A 463 -6.29 -0.88 19.25
C LEU A 463 -5.86 -2.28 19.73
N ASP A 464 -6.80 -3.08 20.20
CA ASP A 464 -6.55 -4.46 20.57
C ASP A 464 -6.18 -5.33 19.36
N GLY A 465 -6.56 -4.94 18.14
CA GLY A 465 -6.32 -5.65 16.90
C GLY A 465 -7.34 -6.74 16.57
N TYR A 466 -8.35 -6.99 17.40
CA TYR A 466 -9.36 -8.03 17.19
C TYR A 466 -10.57 -7.51 16.42
N SER A 467 -11.09 -8.32 15.48
CA SER A 467 -12.31 -8.03 14.73
C SER A 467 -13.55 -8.49 15.51
N SER A 468 -14.74 -8.03 15.12
CA SER A 468 -16.00 -8.59 15.64
C SER A 468 -16.12 -10.09 15.35
N CYS A 469 -15.57 -10.57 14.23
CA CYS A 469 -15.50 -11.98 13.88
C CYS A 469 -14.84 -12.83 14.99
N PHE A 470 -13.73 -12.34 15.55
CA PHE A 470 -13.07 -13.00 16.67
C PHE A 470 -14.04 -13.18 17.83
N PHE A 471 -14.62 -12.10 18.34
CA PHE A 471 -15.50 -12.16 19.51
C PHE A 471 -16.76 -12.99 19.27
N LYS A 472 -17.34 -12.96 18.07
CA LYS A 472 -18.47 -13.83 17.71
C LYS A 472 -18.11 -15.31 17.74
N ARG A 473 -16.94 -15.66 17.18
CA ARG A 473 -16.48 -17.06 17.11
C ARG A 473 -16.16 -17.63 18.48
N VAL A 474 -15.61 -16.81 19.37
CA VAL A 474 -15.20 -17.22 20.72
C VAL A 474 -16.21 -16.87 21.81
N TRP A 475 -17.37 -16.31 21.45
CA TRP A 475 -18.39 -15.86 22.41
C TRP A 475 -18.78 -16.91 23.47
N PRO A 476 -18.91 -18.22 23.15
CA PRO A 476 -19.20 -19.23 24.16
C PRO A 476 -18.14 -19.32 25.28
N VAL A 477 -16.90 -18.90 24.99
CA VAL A 477 -15.78 -18.92 25.94
C VAL A 477 -15.57 -17.55 26.58
N THR A 478 -15.60 -16.48 25.79
CA THR A 478 -15.25 -15.13 26.27
C THR A 478 -16.45 -14.31 26.75
N GLY A 479 -17.64 -14.63 26.26
CA GLY A 479 -18.88 -13.87 26.45
C GLY A 479 -19.17 -13.54 27.92
N PRO A 480 -19.15 -14.52 28.85
CA PRO A 480 -19.45 -14.25 30.26
C PRO A 480 -18.54 -13.18 30.89
N GLU A 481 -17.22 -13.27 30.68
CA GLU A 481 -16.28 -12.28 31.24
C GLU A 481 -16.37 -10.93 30.55
N VAL A 482 -16.60 -10.91 29.23
CA VAL A 482 -16.78 -9.66 28.46
C VAL A 482 -18.05 -8.93 28.91
N THR A 483 -19.16 -9.66 29.10
CA THR A 483 -20.42 -9.10 29.62
C THR A 483 -20.21 -8.45 30.98
N LEU A 484 -19.56 -9.18 31.91
CA LEU A 484 -19.27 -8.65 33.25
C LEU A 484 -18.36 -7.42 33.21
N ALA A 485 -17.38 -7.38 32.31
CA ALA A 485 -16.52 -6.22 32.14
C ALA A 485 -17.28 -4.98 31.63
N ILE A 486 -18.27 -5.17 30.76
CA ILE A 486 -19.10 -4.07 30.25
C ILE A 486 -20.08 -3.58 31.32
N GLN A 487 -20.71 -4.48 32.07
CA GLN A 487 -21.61 -4.11 33.17
C GLN A 487 -20.88 -3.40 34.32
N GLU A 488 -19.61 -3.75 34.58
CA GLU A 488 -18.74 -3.04 35.53
C GLU A 488 -18.60 -1.55 35.18
N PHE A 489 -18.55 -1.20 33.89
CA PHE A 489 -18.51 0.21 33.46
C PHE A 489 -19.81 0.95 33.79
N PHE A 490 -20.97 0.38 33.45
CA PHE A 490 -22.26 1.03 33.69
C PHE A 490 -22.59 1.19 35.17
N SER A 491 -22.08 0.31 36.03
CA SER A 491 -22.26 0.40 37.48
C SER A 491 -21.24 1.32 38.17
N SER A 492 -19.97 1.30 37.74
CA SER A 492 -18.91 2.07 38.39
C SER A 492 -18.69 3.48 37.82
N GLY A 493 -19.17 3.74 36.61
CA GLY A 493 -18.86 4.96 35.84
C GLY A 493 -17.38 5.10 35.47
N ARG A 494 -16.56 4.06 35.68
CA ARG A 494 -15.12 4.09 35.44
C ARG A 494 -14.78 3.21 34.25
N LEU A 495 -14.00 3.75 33.32
CA LEU A 495 -13.51 3.01 32.16
C LEU A 495 -11.99 2.83 32.26
N LEU A 496 -11.50 1.63 31.95
CA LEU A 496 -10.05 1.39 31.91
C LEU A 496 -9.42 2.28 30.82
N LYS A 497 -8.39 3.05 31.17
CA LYS A 497 -7.72 3.99 30.24
C LYS A 497 -7.32 3.34 28.90
N HIS A 498 -6.88 2.09 28.92
CA HIS A 498 -6.51 1.34 27.72
C HIS A 498 -7.70 1.08 26.78
N ILE A 499 -8.91 0.92 27.32
CA ILE A 499 -10.14 0.73 26.52
C ILE A 499 -10.61 2.07 25.95
N ASN A 500 -10.37 3.18 26.65
CA ASN A 500 -10.68 4.53 26.19
C ASN A 500 -9.64 5.12 25.21
N ALA A 501 -8.65 4.33 24.81
CA ALA A 501 -7.67 4.77 23.82
C ALA A 501 -8.26 4.66 22.40
N THR A 502 -8.07 5.69 21.59
CA THR A 502 -8.67 5.80 20.25
C THR A 502 -7.58 5.94 19.19
N LEU A 503 -7.77 5.28 18.05
CA LEU A 503 -6.98 5.53 16.84
C LEU A 503 -7.59 6.71 16.08
N LEU A 504 -6.81 7.78 15.91
CA LEU A 504 -7.15 8.82 14.95
C LEU A 504 -6.97 8.27 13.53
N CYS A 505 -8.09 8.05 12.84
CA CYS A 505 -8.12 7.66 11.44
C CYS A 505 -8.68 8.81 10.62
N LEU A 506 -7.83 9.43 9.80
CA LEU A 506 -8.24 10.51 8.92
C LEU A 506 -8.95 9.93 7.71
N ILE A 507 -10.11 10.50 7.40
CA ILE A 507 -10.87 10.17 6.19
C ILE A 507 -10.79 11.40 5.29
N PRO A 508 -10.15 11.31 4.11
CA PRO A 508 -10.12 12.40 3.17
C PRO A 508 -11.55 12.78 2.79
N LYS A 509 -11.87 14.08 2.86
CA LYS A 509 -13.09 14.58 2.23
C LYS A 509 -12.86 14.51 0.73
N VAL A 510 -13.69 13.74 0.05
CA VAL A 510 -13.74 13.65 -1.42
C VAL A 510 -14.45 14.87 -1.96
#